data_AF-A0A0F9JBB2-F1
#
_entry.id   AF-A0A0F9JBB2-F1
#
_cell.length_a   1.000
_cell.length_b   1.000
_cell.length_c   1.000
_cell.angle_alpha   90.00
_cell.angle_beta   90.00
_cell.angle_gamma   90.00
#
_symmetry.space_group_name_H-M   'P 1'
#
loop_
_entity.id
_entity.type
_entity.pdbx_description
1 polymer ?
#
loop_
_entity_poly.entity_id
_entity_poly.type
_entity_poly.pdbx_seq_one_letter_code
_entity_poly.pdbx_strand_id
1 'polypeptide(L)'
;MTDTEKLSEVYMILNPEDNGGETVAITVEIYDNGDYDADSTYTLGKVSLQSYGNSASMSLPNITPEFLREFADKLEAELVKIEVERPFKV
;
A
#
# COMPACT_ATOMS: atom_id res chain seq x y z
N MET A 1 -30.86 -4.26 0.49
CA MET A 1 -29.44 -4.50 0.79
C MET A 1 -28.70 -3.96 -0.40
N THR A 2 -27.88 -2.94 -0.20
CA THR A 2 -26.92 -2.52 -1.21
C THR A 2 -25.83 -3.57 -1.22
N ASP A 3 -25.71 -4.31 -2.33
CA ASP A 3 -24.75 -5.39 -2.46
C ASP A 3 -23.40 -4.76 -2.77
N THR A 4 -22.48 -4.83 -1.81
CA THR A 4 -21.09 -4.41 -2.02
C THR A 4 -20.43 -5.32 -3.05
N GLU A 5 -19.88 -4.74 -4.12
CA GLU A 5 -19.22 -5.49 -5.20
C GLU A 5 -17.73 -5.12 -5.27
N LYS A 6 -16.85 -6.13 -5.35
CA LYS A 6 -15.42 -5.89 -5.66
C LYS A 6 -15.28 -5.60 -7.14
N LEU A 7 -14.84 -4.39 -7.48
CA LEU A 7 -14.64 -3.95 -8.85
C LEU A 7 -13.26 -4.35 -9.40
N SER A 8 -12.22 -4.21 -8.57
CA SER A 8 -10.83 -4.43 -9.01
C SER A 8 -9.88 -4.60 -7.82
N GLU A 9 -8.61 -4.91 -8.11
CA GLU A 9 -7.52 -4.88 -7.14
C GLU A 9 -6.22 -4.40 -7.78
N VAL A 10 -5.39 -3.76 -6.97
CA VAL A 10 -4.02 -3.37 -7.31
C VAL A 10 -3.09 -4.08 -6.33
N TYR A 11 -1.99 -4.64 -6.82
CA TYR A 11 -1.04 -5.41 -6.02
C TYR A 11 0.40 -4.96 -6.30
N MET A 12 1.22 -4.89 -5.24
CA MET A 12 2.63 -4.57 -5.33
C MET A 12 3.44 -5.36 -4.31
N ILE A 13 4.54 -5.97 -4.75
CA ILE A 13 5.58 -6.53 -3.87
C ILE A 13 6.51 -5.39 -3.47
N LEU A 14 6.64 -5.16 -2.16
CA LEU A 14 7.46 -4.10 -1.59
C LEU A 14 8.94 -4.48 -1.47
N ASN A 15 9.24 -5.79 -1.47
CA ASN A 15 10.59 -6.36 -1.45
C ASN A 15 10.81 -7.27 -2.69
N PRO A 16 10.97 -6.68 -3.89
CA PRO A 16 10.97 -7.43 -5.14
C PRO A 16 12.21 -8.32 -5.37
N GLU A 17 13.23 -8.20 -4.53
CA GLU A 17 14.41 -9.06 -4.61
C GLU A 17 14.10 -10.50 -4.18
N ASP A 18 14.92 -11.46 -4.62
CA ASP A 18 14.77 -12.86 -4.18
C ASP A 18 15.23 -12.99 -2.73
N ASN A 19 14.24 -13.03 -1.83
CA ASN A 19 14.45 -13.08 -0.39
C ASN A 19 14.41 -14.54 0.13
N GLY A 20 14.57 -15.52 -0.76
CA GLY A 20 14.34 -16.92 -0.43
C GLY A 20 12.89 -17.13 0.01
N GLY A 21 11.90 -16.84 -0.82
CA GLY A 21 10.50 -17.15 -0.51
C GLY A 21 9.82 -16.27 0.55
N GLU A 22 10.49 -15.21 1.04
CA GLU A 22 9.85 -14.18 1.85
C GLU A 22 9.25 -13.08 0.98
N THR A 23 8.05 -12.62 1.33
CA THR A 23 7.34 -11.59 0.57
C THR A 23 6.60 -10.65 1.50
N VAL A 24 6.78 -9.36 1.26
CA VAL A 24 5.98 -8.27 1.81
C VAL A 24 5.26 -7.64 0.63
N ALA A 25 3.93 -7.64 0.68
CA ALA A 25 3.12 -7.09 -0.39
C ALA A 25 2.01 -6.20 0.16
N ILE A 26 1.61 -5.23 -0.65
CA ILE A 26 0.41 -4.43 -0.45
C ILE A 26 -0.60 -4.75 -1.57
N THR A 27 -1.83 -5.00 -1.16
CA THR A 27 -3.00 -5.12 -2.03
C THR A 27 -3.95 -3.98 -1.70
N VAL A 28 -4.49 -3.31 -2.71
CA VAL A 28 -5.59 -2.35 -2.57
C VAL A 28 -6.76 -2.86 -3.39
N GLU A 29 -7.82 -3.25 -2.70
CA GLU A 29 -9.07 -3.69 -3.31
C GLU A 29 -10.00 -2.50 -3.49
N ILE A 30 -10.67 -2.43 -4.64
CA ILE A 30 -11.58 -1.36 -5.01
C ILE A 30 -12.99 -1.93 -5.04
N TYR A 31 -13.91 -1.30 -4.33
CA TYR A 31 -15.28 -1.76 -4.12
C TYR A 31 -16.28 -0.68 -4.53
N ASP A 32 -17.45 -1.11 -5.00
CA ASP A 32 -18.67 -0.32 -5.06
C ASP A 32 -19.51 -0.61 -3.81
N ASN A 33 -19.89 0.42 -3.05
CA ASN A 33 -20.75 0.30 -1.88
C ASN A 33 -22.23 0.10 -2.25
N GLY A 34 -22.59 0.26 -3.53
CA GLY A 34 -23.95 0.06 -4.04
C GLY A 34 -24.92 1.20 -3.72
N ASP A 35 -24.46 2.35 -3.22
CA ASP A 35 -25.29 3.53 -2.93
C ASP A 35 -25.58 4.39 -4.19
N TYR A 36 -25.02 4.03 -5.35
CA TYR A 36 -25.25 4.65 -6.68
C TYR A 36 -25.12 6.19 -6.70
N ASP A 37 -24.27 6.75 -5.85
CA ASP A 37 -23.90 8.17 -5.82
C ASP A 37 -22.47 8.40 -6.32
N ALA A 38 -22.01 9.66 -6.31
CA ALA A 38 -20.68 10.02 -6.81
C ALA A 38 -19.53 9.42 -5.98
N ASP A 39 -19.81 9.00 -4.74
CA ASP A 39 -18.84 8.48 -3.78
C ASP A 39 -19.03 6.97 -3.54
N SER A 40 -19.67 6.26 -4.49
CA SER A 40 -19.99 4.85 -4.32
C SER A 40 -18.74 3.95 -4.30
N THR A 41 -17.61 4.45 -4.81
CA THR A 41 -16.35 3.70 -4.85
C THR A 41 -15.51 3.94 -3.61
N TYR A 42 -15.07 2.86 -2.96
CA TYR A 42 -14.11 2.93 -1.85
C TYR A 42 -13.00 1.89 -1.98
N THR A 43 -11.93 2.09 -1.22
CA THR A 43 -10.71 1.28 -1.26
C THR A 43 -10.42 0.64 0.09
N LEU A 44 -10.04 -0.64 0.08
CA LEU A 44 -9.54 -1.35 1.25
C LEU A 44 -8.10 -1.84 0.97
N GLY A 45 -7.14 -1.30 1.71
CA GLY A 45 -5.76 -1.75 1.67
C GLY A 45 -5.54 -2.97 2.56
N LYS A 46 -4.57 -3.80 2.19
CA LYS A 46 -4.06 -4.91 2.98
C LYS A 46 -2.57 -5.01 2.79
N VAL A 47 -1.82 -5.10 3.88
CA VAL A 47 -0.41 -5.49 3.85
C VAL A 47 -0.32 -6.94 4.29
N SER A 48 0.40 -7.76 3.53
CA SER A 48 0.65 -9.16 3.84
C SER A 48 2.14 -9.45 3.89
N LEU A 49 2.54 -10.23 4.90
CA LEU A 49 3.86 -10.79 5.07
C LEU A 49 3.75 -12.32 4.97
N GLN A 50 4.64 -12.91 4.19
CA GLN A 50 4.85 -14.35 4.07
C GLN A 50 6.33 -14.63 4.33
N SER A 51 6.62 -15.59 5.20
CA SER A 51 7.97 -16.11 5.45
C SER A 51 7.86 -17.55 5.94
N TYR A 52 8.57 -18.48 5.31
CA TYR A 52 8.72 -19.90 5.69
C TYR A 52 7.80 -20.44 6.81
N GLY A 53 6.56 -20.77 6.44
CA GLY A 53 5.59 -21.39 7.36
C GLY A 53 4.88 -20.44 8.31
N ASN A 54 5.12 -19.13 8.19
CA ASN A 54 4.45 -18.06 8.91
C ASN A 54 3.86 -17.03 7.93
N SER A 55 2.72 -16.46 8.32
CA SER A 55 2.08 -15.40 7.57
C SER A 55 1.41 -14.42 8.51
N ALA A 56 1.44 -13.15 8.15
CA ALA A 56 0.73 -12.10 8.84
C ALA A 56 0.06 -11.18 7.83
N SER A 57 -1.06 -10.57 8.22
CA SER A 57 -1.65 -9.50 7.42
C SER A 57 -2.34 -8.48 8.30
N MET A 58 -2.35 -7.24 7.82
CA MET A 58 -3.09 -6.14 8.43
C MET A 58 -3.93 -5.43 7.37
N SER A 59 -5.12 -4.99 7.76
CA SER A 59 -5.96 -4.15 6.92
C SER A 59 -5.64 -2.68 7.12
N LEU A 60 -5.62 -1.93 6.03
CA LEU A 60 -5.44 -0.49 5.97
C LEU A 60 -6.72 0.12 5.38
N PRO A 61 -7.63 0.66 6.20
CA PRO A 61 -8.82 1.31 5.68
C PRO A 61 -8.45 2.59 4.91
N ASN A 62 -9.19 2.89 3.85
CA ASN A 62 -9.12 4.17 3.12
C ASN A 62 -7.74 4.50 2.52
N ILE A 63 -7.06 3.51 1.95
CA ILE A 63 -5.84 3.76 1.16
C ILE A 63 -6.22 4.35 -0.21
N THR A 64 -6.05 5.66 -0.35
CA THR A 64 -6.28 6.35 -1.62
C THR A 64 -4.97 6.64 -2.37
N PRO A 65 -5.01 6.82 -3.71
CA PRO A 65 -3.84 7.25 -4.47
C PRO A 65 -3.24 8.56 -3.97
N GLU A 66 -4.05 9.52 -3.52
CA GLU A 66 -3.61 10.81 -2.99
C GLU A 66 -2.79 10.63 -1.72
N PHE A 67 -3.26 9.80 -0.78
CA PHE A 67 -2.54 9.50 0.45
C PHE A 67 -1.17 8.85 0.17
N LEU A 68 -1.12 7.90 -0.77
CA LEU A 68 0.13 7.24 -1.16
C LEU A 68 1.14 8.20 -1.81
N ARG A 69 0.67 9.14 -2.64
CA ARG A 69 1.53 10.18 -3.23
C ARG A 69 2.06 11.13 -2.17
N GLU A 70 1.21 11.63 -1.28
CA GLU A 70 1.63 12.52 -0.19
C GLU A 70 2.68 11.83 0.71
N PHE A 71 2.51 10.54 0.99
CA PHE A 71 3.48 9.78 1.75
C PHE A 71 4.82 9.64 1.01
N ALA A 72 4.79 9.34 -0.30
CA ALA A 72 5.99 9.26 -1.12
C ALA A 72 6.75 10.60 -1.16
N ASP A 73 6.04 11.71 -1.42
CA ASP A 73 6.63 13.05 -1.45
C ASP A 73 7.31 13.42 -0.12
N LYS A 74 6.66 13.07 1.00
CA LYS A 74 7.23 13.28 2.35
C LYS A 74 8.49 12.45 2.58
N LEU A 75 8.48 11.19 2.15
CA LEU A 75 9.63 10.29 2.28
C LEU A 75 10.83 10.83 1.47
N GLU A 76 10.60 11.23 0.22
CA GLU A 76 11.64 11.83 -0.63
C GLU A 76 12.24 13.08 -0.01
N ALA A 77 11.40 13.98 0.53
CA ALA A 77 11.86 15.19 1.18
C ALA A 77 12.76 14.91 2.40
N GLU A 78 12.46 13.90 3.20
CA GLU A 78 13.30 13.51 4.35
C GLU A 78 14.62 12.86 3.92
N LEU A 79 14.61 12.02 2.88
CA LEU A 79 15.83 11.41 2.34
C LEU A 79 16.81 12.48 1.81
N VAL A 80 16.31 13.48 1.10
CA VAL A 80 17.13 14.60 0.62
C VAL A 80 17.79 15.36 1.77
N LYS A 81 17.06 15.60 2.88
CA LYS A 81 17.65 16.26 4.07
C LYS A 81 18.81 15.43 4.66
N ILE A 82 18.62 14.11 4.77
CA ILE A 82 19.65 13.22 5.32
C ILE A 82 20.92 13.24 4.46
N GLU A 83 20.79 13.20 3.13
CA GLU A 83 21.94 13.26 2.22
C GLU A 83 22.72 14.58 2.35
N VAL A 84 22.01 15.70 2.53
CA VAL A 84 22.62 17.03 2.73
C VAL A 84 23.32 17.13 4.08
N GLU A 85 22.78 16.52 5.14
CA GLU A 85 23.36 16.55 6.50
C GLU A 85 24.49 15.53 6.72
N ARG A 86 24.55 14.47 5.91
CA ARG A 86 25.61 13.45 5.93
C ARG A 86 26.28 13.31 4.58
N PRO A 87 26.89 14.38 4.03
CA PRO A 87 27.72 14.23 2.85
C PRO A 87 28.85 13.27 3.26
N PHE A 88 28.92 12.12 2.57
CA PHE A 88 29.86 11.02 2.82
C PHE A 88 31.13 11.48 3.55
N LYS A 89 31.34 10.98 4.78
CA LYS A 89 32.66 11.03 5.41
C LYS A 89 33.59 10.16 4.56
N VAL A 90 34.35 10.81 3.69
CA VAL A 90 35.51 10.23 3.00
C VAL A 90 36.55 9.83 4.03
#